data_AF-A0A9W7ZYQ3-F1
#
_entry.id   AF-A0A9W7ZYQ3-F1
#
_cell.length_a   1.000
_cell.length_b   1.000
_cell.length_c   1.000
_cell.angle_alpha   90.00
_cell.angle_beta   90.00
_cell.angle_gamma   90.00
#
_symmetry.space_group_name_H-M   'P 1'
#
loop_
_entity.id
_entity.type
_entity.pdbx_description
1 polymer ?
#
loop_
_entity_poly.entity_id
_entity_poly.type
_entity_poly.pdbx_seq_one_letter_code
_entity_poly.pdbx_strand_id
1 'polypeptide(L)'
;MNLLLAVISVIPLFRDATNMSCRVYVNMFFTLYNVCIVFSGVILILKVYYASKFSKPLLTVLGILLIATTVTHIYAAALPVVAEYSGWGTCYFTMDGSSFIASMATDLAFNSLVSGLLLIIVFRAHRKRSSGLYVVLFKDGIVFWIITALFPIIIGVSSYFHDNVLANLVVAYVP
;
A
#
# COMPACT_ATOMS: atom_id res chain seq x y z
N MET A 1 10.65 14.41 -3.31
CA MET A 1 10.23 13.02 -3.56
C MET A 1 8.71 12.89 -3.73
N ASN A 2 7.89 13.48 -2.86
CA ASN A 2 6.41 13.50 -3.04
C ASN A 2 5.96 14.13 -4.37
N LEU A 3 6.63 15.19 -4.83
CA LEU A 3 6.39 15.78 -6.16
C LEU A 3 6.71 14.80 -7.30
N LEU A 4 7.79 14.03 -7.17
CA LEU A 4 8.20 13.05 -8.18
C LEU A 4 7.18 11.90 -8.25
N LEU A 5 6.73 11.40 -7.10
CA LEU A 5 5.66 10.40 -7.03
C LEU A 5 4.33 10.93 -7.57
N ALA A 6 3.98 12.18 -7.27
CA ALA A 6 2.80 12.83 -7.83
C ALA A 6 2.89 12.94 -9.36
N VAL A 7 4.03 13.39 -9.89
CA VAL A 7 4.26 13.48 -11.34
C VAL A 7 4.22 12.10 -12.00
N ILE A 8 4.83 11.08 -11.41
CA ILE A 8 4.80 9.72 -11.96
C ILE A 8 3.38 9.13 -11.86
N SER A 9 2.58 9.48 -10.86
CA SER A 9 1.17 9.04 -10.76
C SER A 9 0.24 9.69 -11.79
N VAL A 10 0.65 10.80 -12.39
CA VAL A 10 -0.09 11.48 -13.48
C VAL A 10 0.15 10.80 -14.83
N ILE A 11 1.30 10.15 -15.04
CA ILE A 11 1.63 9.46 -16.31
C ILE A 11 0.63 8.34 -16.66
N PRO A 12 0.22 7.46 -15.72
CA PRO A 12 -0.85 6.48 -15.93
C PRO A 12 -2.18 7.09 -16.40
N LEU A 13 -2.50 8.32 -15.99
CA LEU A 13 -3.75 9.01 -16.39
C LEU A 13 -3.75 9.39 -17.88
N PHE A 14 -2.58 9.45 -18.52
CA PHE A 14 -2.41 9.77 -19.94
C PHE A 14 -2.12 8.55 -20.82
N ARG A 15 -2.47 7.34 -20.36
CA ARG A 15 -2.26 6.10 -21.13
C ARG A 15 -2.81 6.20 -22.56
N ASP A 16 -4.04 6.68 -22.70
CA ASP A 16 -4.72 6.77 -24.01
C ASP A 16 -4.06 7.81 -24.93
N ALA A 17 -3.46 8.86 -24.36
CA ALA A 17 -2.70 9.86 -25.13
C ALA A 17 -1.31 9.38 -25.54
N THR A 18 -0.78 8.35 -24.88
CA THR A 18 0.61 7.86 -25.06
C THR A 18 0.69 6.50 -25.75
N ASN A 19 -0.44 5.90 -26.14
CA ASN A 19 -0.51 4.55 -26.75
C ASN A 19 0.28 3.49 -25.96
N MET A 20 0.28 3.58 -24.63
CA MET A 20 0.98 2.59 -23.79
C MET A 20 0.25 1.25 -23.81
N SER A 21 1.02 0.17 -24.01
CA SER A 21 0.51 -1.19 -23.91
C SER A 21 0.02 -1.50 -22.50
N CYS A 22 -1.01 -2.35 -22.39
CA CYS A 22 -1.59 -2.71 -21.11
C CYS A 22 -0.58 -3.27 -20.11
N ARG A 23 0.40 -4.04 -20.60
CA ARG A 23 1.47 -4.59 -19.76
C ARG A 23 2.35 -3.50 -19.16
N VAL A 24 2.69 -2.47 -19.93
CA VAL A 24 3.51 -1.35 -19.44
C VAL A 24 2.73 -0.53 -18.41
N TYR A 25 1.45 -0.25 -18.69
CA TYR A 25 0.57 0.46 -17.76
C TYR A 25 0.44 -0.26 -16.41
N VAL A 26 0.11 -1.55 -16.43
CA VAL A 26 -0.06 -2.37 -15.22
C VAL A 26 1.25 -2.44 -14.41
N ASN A 27 2.39 -2.66 -15.07
CA ASN A 27 3.69 -2.69 -14.41
C ASN A 27 4.10 -1.35 -13.80
N MET A 28 3.83 -0.23 -14.49
CA MET A 28 4.05 1.12 -13.95
C MET A 28 3.19 1.36 -12.71
N PHE A 29 1.91 0.97 -12.75
CA PHE A 29 1.00 1.10 -11.62
C PHE A 29 1.50 0.33 -10.39
N PHE A 30 1.90 -0.94 -10.54
CA PHE A 30 2.43 -1.72 -9.41
C PHE A 30 3.79 -1.23 -8.91
N THR A 31 4.64 -0.74 -9.81
CA THR A 31 5.92 -0.13 -9.42
C THR A 31 5.69 1.12 -8.58
N LEU A 32 4.78 2.00 -9.03
CA LEU A 32 4.35 3.18 -8.27
C LEU A 32 3.80 2.80 -6.89
N TYR A 33 2.90 1.82 -6.85
CA TYR A 33 2.32 1.32 -5.62
C TYR A 33 3.39 0.81 -4.63
N ASN A 34 4.33 0.00 -5.10
CA ASN A 34 5.43 -0.53 -4.29
C ASN A 34 6.34 0.59 -3.75
N VAL A 35 6.67 1.59 -4.58
CA VAL A 35 7.47 2.74 -4.13
C VAL A 35 6.73 3.54 -3.06
N CYS A 36 5.41 3.73 -3.23
CA CYS A 36 4.57 4.40 -2.22
C CYS A 36 4.57 3.66 -0.88
N ILE A 37 4.43 2.33 -0.89
CA ILE A 37 4.48 1.51 0.34
C ILE A 37 5.83 1.66 1.03
N VAL A 38 6.93 1.47 0.30
CA VAL A 38 8.28 1.57 0.87
C VAL A 38 8.49 2.95 1.49
N PHE A 39 8.13 4.01 0.76
CA PHE A 39 8.32 5.37 1.22
C PHE A 39 7.46 5.70 2.45
N SER A 40 6.18 5.33 2.41
CA SER A 40 5.24 5.45 3.55
C SER A 40 5.76 4.71 4.78
N GLY A 41 6.24 3.48 4.59
CA GLY A 41 6.84 2.65 5.63
C GLY A 41 8.09 3.27 6.23
N VAL A 42 9.01 3.82 5.41
CA VAL A 42 10.20 4.51 5.91
C VAL A 42 9.82 5.72 6.77
N ILE A 43 8.84 6.53 6.35
CA ILE A 43 8.37 7.68 7.13
C ILE A 43 7.82 7.22 8.50
N LEU A 44 6.99 6.17 8.50
CA LEU A 44 6.46 5.58 9.73
C LEU A 44 7.58 5.12 10.67
N ILE A 45 8.54 4.37 10.14
CA ILE A 45 9.67 3.85 10.92
C ILE A 45 10.49 4.98 11.51
N LEU A 46 10.78 6.03 10.72
CA LEU A 46 11.49 7.21 11.21
C LEU A 46 10.71 7.89 12.34
N LYS A 47 9.39 8.08 12.19
CA LYS A 47 8.55 8.65 13.26
C LYS A 47 8.63 7.82 14.54
N VAL A 48 8.53 6.49 14.44
CA VAL A 48 8.65 5.58 15.58
C VAL A 48 10.06 5.63 16.20
N TYR A 49 11.10 5.71 15.36
CA TYR A 49 12.49 5.82 15.80
C TYR A 49 12.74 7.10 16.61
N TYR A 50 12.28 8.25 16.11
CA TYR A 50 12.36 9.52 16.85
C TYR A 50 11.51 9.49 18.13
N ALA A 51 10.29 8.97 18.07
CA ALA A 51 9.41 8.87 19.25
C ALA A 51 9.98 7.95 20.33
N SER A 52 10.69 6.87 19.94
CA SER A 52 11.30 5.88 20.84
C SER A 52 12.62 6.32 21.48
N LYS A 53 13.02 7.60 21.31
CA LYS A 53 14.32 8.13 21.74
C LYS A 53 15.50 7.42 21.06
N PHE A 54 15.42 7.21 19.75
CA PHE A 54 16.50 6.64 18.95
C PHE A 54 16.86 5.19 19.32
N SER A 55 15.85 4.36 19.61
CA SER A 55 16.06 2.94 19.91
C SER A 55 16.53 2.16 18.66
N LYS A 56 17.82 1.83 18.61
CA LYS A 56 18.44 1.00 17.56
C LYS A 56 17.77 -0.39 17.38
N PRO A 57 17.49 -1.18 18.43
CA PRO A 57 16.88 -2.50 18.23
C PRO A 57 15.48 -2.40 17.62
N LEU A 58 14.70 -1.37 17.99
CA LEU A 58 13.39 -1.14 17.40
C LEU A 58 13.51 -0.79 15.91
N LEU A 59 14.47 0.05 15.54
CA LEU A 59 14.74 0.38 14.14
C LEU A 59 15.08 -0.86 13.31
N THR A 60 15.93 -1.76 13.82
CA THR A 60 16.30 -3.00 13.14
C THR A 60 15.10 -3.90 12.90
N VAL A 61 14.29 -4.15 13.93
CA VAL A 61 13.08 -5.01 13.82
C VAL A 61 12.10 -4.43 12.81
N LEU A 62 11.83 -3.12 12.90
CA LEU A 62 10.91 -2.45 11.98
C LEU A 62 11.45 -2.43 10.54
N GLY A 63 12.76 -2.29 10.36
CA GLY A 63 13.41 -2.37 9.05
C GLY A 63 13.26 -3.74 8.41
N ILE A 64 13.46 -4.83 9.19
CA ILE A 64 13.25 -6.20 8.71
C ILE A 64 11.79 -6.41 8.28
N LEU A 65 10.83 -5.91 9.08
CA LEU A 65 9.41 -6.00 8.76
C LEU A 65 9.05 -5.24 7.47
N LEU A 66 9.63 -4.06 7.24
CA LEU A 66 9.42 -3.31 6.01
C LEU A 66 9.98 -4.06 4.79
N ILE A 67 11.18 -4.65 4.92
CA ILE A 67 11.78 -5.45 3.85
C ILE A 67 10.87 -6.65 3.53
N ALA A 68 10.42 -7.39 4.55
CA ALA A 68 9.52 -8.54 4.37
C ALA A 68 8.23 -8.13 3.65
N THR A 69 7.61 -7.03 4.07
CA THR A 69 6.39 -6.48 3.45
C THR A 69 6.65 -6.13 1.99
N THR A 70 7.74 -5.40 1.71
CA THR A 70 8.14 -5.01 0.36
C THR A 70 8.36 -6.22 -0.55
N VAL A 71 9.01 -7.28 -0.06
CA VAL A 71 9.22 -8.52 -0.82
C VAL A 71 7.90 -9.18 -1.17
N THR A 72 6.94 -9.25 -0.25
CA THR A 72 5.62 -9.82 -0.55
C THR A 72 4.85 -9.02 -1.61
N HIS A 73 4.98 -7.69 -1.61
CA HIS A 73 4.39 -6.85 -2.65
C HIS A 73 5.08 -6.99 -4.01
N ILE A 74 6.41 -7.08 -4.04
CA ILE A 74 7.15 -7.34 -5.29
C ILE A 74 6.73 -8.69 -5.87
N TYR A 75 6.59 -9.71 -5.03
CA TYR A 75 6.15 -11.03 -5.44
C TYR A 75 4.74 -11.00 -6.03
N ALA A 76 3.78 -10.36 -5.36
CA ALA A 76 2.42 -10.21 -5.87
C ALA A 76 2.37 -9.39 -7.18
N ALA A 77 3.20 -8.34 -7.28
CA ALA A 77 3.30 -7.51 -8.48
C ALA A 77 3.96 -8.22 -9.68
N ALA A 78 4.67 -9.33 -9.46
CA ALA A 78 5.31 -10.11 -10.52
C ALA A 78 4.38 -11.16 -11.17
N LEU A 79 3.25 -11.47 -10.53
CA LEU A 79 2.30 -12.49 -10.95
C LEU A 79 1.03 -12.03 -11.72
N PRO A 80 0.79 -10.74 -12.06
CA PRO A 80 -0.44 -10.39 -12.76
C PRO A 80 -0.44 -10.93 -14.19
N VAL A 81 -1.53 -11.59 -14.57
CA VAL A 81 -1.84 -11.94 -15.96
C VAL A 81 -2.62 -10.77 -16.57
N VAL A 82 -2.10 -10.21 -17.66
CA VAL A 82 -2.68 -9.02 -18.31
C VAL A 82 -3.36 -9.43 -19.61
N ALA A 83 -4.64 -9.10 -19.75
CA ALA A 83 -5.43 -9.29 -20.95
C ALA A 83 -5.92 -7.94 -21.49
N GLU A 84 -5.80 -7.75 -22.79
CA GLU A 84 -6.27 -6.53 -23.47
C GLU A 84 -7.59 -6.84 -24.20
N TYR A 85 -8.63 -6.06 -23.93
CA TYR A 85 -9.90 -6.20 -24.64
C TYR A 85 -10.00 -5.11 -25.73
N SER A 86 -9.98 -5.54 -26.99
CA SER A 86 -9.86 -4.67 -28.16
C SER A 86 -11.03 -3.71 -28.38
N GLY A 87 -12.19 -3.94 -27.76
CA GLY A 87 -13.41 -3.16 -28.01
C GLY A 87 -13.51 -1.83 -27.26
N TRP A 88 -12.76 -1.63 -26.17
CA TRP A 88 -13.00 -0.50 -25.23
C TRP A 88 -11.71 0.20 -24.79
N GLY A 89 -10.55 -0.24 -25.27
CA GLY A 89 -9.27 0.27 -24.81
C GLY A 89 -8.96 -0.06 -23.35
N THR A 90 -9.83 -0.73 -22.59
CA THR A 90 -9.63 -1.05 -21.17
C THR A 90 -8.66 -2.22 -20.98
N CYS A 91 -7.67 -2.05 -20.09
CA CYS A 91 -6.79 -3.14 -19.65
C CYS A 91 -7.42 -3.93 -18.52
N TYR A 92 -7.56 -5.25 -18.71
CA TYR A 92 -7.91 -6.16 -17.65
C TYR A 92 -6.64 -6.84 -17.15
N PHE A 93 -6.50 -6.94 -15.83
CA PHE A 93 -5.47 -7.78 -15.24
C PHE A 93 -6.10 -8.61 -14.13
N THR A 94 -5.70 -9.87 -14.06
CA THR A 94 -6.08 -10.77 -12.99
C THR A 94 -4.83 -11.04 -12.16
N MET A 95 -4.94 -10.86 -10.85
CA MET A 95 -3.92 -11.30 -9.92
C MET A 95 -4.20 -12.72 -9.47
N ASP A 96 -3.15 -13.48 -9.16
CA ASP A 96 -3.32 -14.68 -8.36
C ASP A 96 -3.85 -14.27 -6.97
N GLY A 97 -5.06 -14.73 -6.63
CA GLY A 97 -5.75 -14.33 -5.40
C GLY A 97 -4.94 -14.64 -4.14
N SER A 98 -4.15 -15.73 -4.15
CA SER A 98 -3.37 -16.13 -2.97
C SER A 98 -2.22 -15.17 -2.67
N SER A 99 -1.43 -14.80 -3.70
CA SER A 99 -0.33 -13.84 -3.58
C SER A 99 -0.83 -12.42 -3.29
N PHE A 100 -1.95 -12.04 -3.89
CA PHE A 100 -2.59 -10.75 -3.63
C PHE A 100 -3.11 -10.64 -2.18
N ILE A 101 -3.84 -11.65 -1.67
CA ILE A 101 -4.31 -11.67 -0.27
C ILE A 101 -3.13 -11.63 0.69
N ALA A 102 -2.08 -12.43 0.43
CA ALA A 102 -0.89 -12.44 1.27
C ALA A 102 -0.23 -11.05 1.31
N SER A 103 -0.13 -10.38 0.16
CA SER A 103 0.40 -9.02 0.03
C SER A 103 -0.43 -7.96 0.76
N MET A 104 -1.77 -8.02 0.67
CA MET A 104 -2.64 -7.09 1.40
C MET A 104 -2.61 -7.35 2.90
N ALA A 105 -2.53 -8.61 3.31
CA ALA A 105 -2.46 -9.00 4.71
C ALA A 105 -1.15 -8.55 5.37
N THR A 106 -0.01 -8.68 4.69
CA THR A 106 1.28 -8.20 5.21
C THR A 106 1.31 -6.67 5.32
N ASP A 107 0.76 -5.96 4.34
CA ASP A 107 0.64 -4.49 4.38
C ASP A 107 -0.24 -4.03 5.55
N LEU A 108 -1.41 -4.64 5.73
CA LEU A 108 -2.31 -4.34 6.84
C LEU A 108 -1.64 -4.63 8.20
N ALA A 109 -0.97 -5.78 8.33
CA ALA A 109 -0.29 -6.18 9.54
C ALA A 109 0.85 -5.22 9.88
N PHE A 110 1.68 -4.85 8.89
CA PHE A 110 2.76 -3.89 9.05
C PHE A 110 2.22 -2.52 9.47
N ASN A 111 1.29 -1.95 8.71
CA ASN A 111 0.74 -0.62 9.00
C ASN A 111 0.06 -0.57 10.37
N SER A 112 -0.68 -1.62 10.75
CA SER A 112 -1.32 -1.71 12.07
C SER A 112 -0.31 -1.82 13.20
N LEU A 113 0.72 -2.65 13.05
CA LEU A 113 1.73 -2.86 14.08
C LEU A 113 2.58 -1.60 14.30
N VAL A 114 3.09 -0.99 13.21
CA VAL A 114 3.97 0.19 13.31
C VAL A 114 3.19 1.41 13.81
N SER A 115 1.97 1.61 13.34
CA SER A 115 1.11 2.69 13.84
C SER A 115 0.68 2.48 15.28
N GLY A 116 0.33 1.24 15.67
CA GLY A 116 0.03 0.89 17.05
C GLY A 116 1.21 1.17 17.99
N LEU A 117 2.43 0.80 17.58
CA LEU A 117 3.66 1.13 18.32
C LEU A 117 3.86 2.65 18.45
N LEU A 118 3.67 3.41 17.37
CA LEU A 118 3.77 4.87 17.38
C LEU A 118 2.81 5.47 18.43
N LEU A 119 1.53 5.07 18.37
CA LEU A 119 0.49 5.56 19.28
C LEU A 119 0.80 5.21 20.74
N ILE A 120 1.26 3.99 21.03
CA ILE A 120 1.65 3.57 22.38
C ILE A 120 2.82 4.41 22.90
N ILE A 121 3.85 4.64 22.09
CA ILE A 121 5.03 5.41 22.48
C ILE A 121 4.67 6.87 22.73
N VAL A 122 3.91 7.49 21.82
CA VAL A 122 3.45 8.87 21.95
C VAL A 122 2.53 9.04 23.16
N PHE A 123 1.60 8.11 23.38
CA PHE A 123 0.71 8.13 24.55
C PHE A 123 1.49 8.05 25.87
N ARG A 124 2.47 7.14 25.96
CA ARG A 124 3.36 7.04 27.14
C ARG A 124 4.18 8.31 27.35
N ALA A 125 4.67 8.93 26.27
CA ALA A 125 5.43 10.18 26.35
C ALA A 125 4.53 11.36 26.78
N HIS A 126 3.31 11.45 26.25
CA HIS A 126 2.32 12.45 26.63
C HIS A 126 2.00 12.38 28.11
N ARG A 127 1.71 11.17 28.64
CA ARG A 127 1.41 10.96 30.07
C ARG A 127 2.55 11.42 30.99
N LYS A 128 3.81 11.37 30.53
CA LYS A 128 4.99 11.78 31.33
C LYS A 128 5.34 13.26 31.22
N ARG A 129 5.02 13.93 30.11
CA ARG A 129 5.51 15.29 29.83
C ARG A 129 4.42 16.33 29.63
N SER A 130 3.14 15.94 29.53
CA SER A 130 1.97 16.82 29.41
C SER A 130 2.12 17.98 28.40
N SER A 131 2.88 17.76 27.32
CA SER A 131 3.12 18.78 26.29
C SER A 131 2.10 18.63 25.16
N GLY A 132 1.56 19.76 24.69
CA GLY A 132 0.62 19.83 23.56
C GLY A 132 1.19 19.29 22.25
N LEU A 133 2.53 19.30 22.09
CA LEU A 133 3.20 18.75 20.90
C LEU A 133 2.95 17.24 20.73
N TYR A 134 2.82 16.49 21.84
CA TYR A 134 2.49 15.07 21.78
C TYR A 134 1.03 14.82 21.38
N VAL A 135 0.12 15.76 21.64
CA VAL A 135 -1.28 15.66 21.22
C VAL A 135 -1.40 15.81 19.71
N VAL A 136 -0.63 16.73 19.11
CA VAL A 136 -0.58 16.91 17.65
C VAL A 136 0.00 15.66 17.00
N LEU A 137 1.15 15.15 17.48
CA LEU A 137 1.73 13.91 16.99
C LEU A 137 0.81 12.70 17.11
N PHE A 138 0.00 12.64 18.18
CA PHE A 138 -0.98 11.58 18.38
C PHE A 138 -2.13 11.67 17.37
N LYS A 139 -2.68 12.87 17.14
CA LYS A 139 -3.73 13.11 16.13
C LYS A 139 -3.23 12.78 14.71
N ASP A 140 -2.05 13.27 14.36
CA ASP A 140 -1.42 12.97 13.05
C ASP A 140 -1.14 11.47 12.90
N GLY A 141 -0.72 10.80 13.97
CA GLY A 141 -0.53 9.35 14.01
C GLY A 141 -1.82 8.57 13.78
N ILE A 142 -2.93 8.99 14.38
CA ILE A 142 -4.25 8.37 14.18
C ILE A 142 -4.73 8.57 12.74
N VAL A 143 -4.67 9.79 12.21
CA VAL A 143 -5.11 10.08 10.85
C VAL A 143 -4.31 9.26 9.85
N PHE A 144 -3.00 9.20 10.04
CA PHE A 144 -2.12 8.39 9.22
C PHE A 144 -2.50 6.90 9.31
N TRP A 145 -2.72 6.37 10.51
CA TRP A 145 -3.12 4.97 10.72
C TRP A 145 -4.43 4.62 10.03
N ILE A 146 -5.46 5.47 10.15
CA ILE A 146 -6.76 5.25 9.52
C ILE A 146 -6.59 5.18 8.01
N ILE A 147 -5.86 6.13 7.42
CA ILE A 147 -5.66 6.17 5.97
C ILE A 147 -4.88 4.94 5.49
N THR A 148 -3.77 4.58 6.14
CA THR A 148 -2.92 3.47 5.68
C THR A 148 -3.47 2.09 6.03
N ALA A 149 -4.30 1.95 7.06
CA ALA A 149 -4.96 0.68 7.37
C ALA A 149 -6.21 0.43 6.52
N LEU A 150 -6.95 1.48 6.16
CA LEU A 150 -8.14 1.34 5.31
C LEU A 150 -7.79 1.08 3.84
N PHE A 151 -6.66 1.60 3.35
CA PHE A 151 -6.32 1.51 1.94
C PHE A 151 -6.16 0.05 1.44
N PRO A 152 -5.42 -0.86 2.12
CA PRO A 152 -5.33 -2.27 1.73
C PRO A 152 -6.69 -2.99 1.81
N ILE A 153 -7.55 -2.59 2.75
CA ILE A 153 -8.91 -3.15 2.87
C ILE A 153 -9.76 -2.74 1.67
N ILE A 154 -9.74 -1.46 1.28
CA ILE A 154 -10.48 -0.97 0.12
C ILE A 154 -10.01 -1.68 -1.15
N ILE A 155 -8.69 -1.78 -1.36
CA ILE A 155 -8.12 -2.48 -2.51
C ILE A 155 -8.51 -3.95 -2.49
N GLY A 156 -8.35 -4.64 -1.36
CA GLY A 156 -8.68 -6.06 -1.22
C GLY A 156 -10.16 -6.38 -1.40
N VAL A 157 -11.05 -5.48 -0.95
CA VAL A 157 -12.49 -5.61 -1.17
C VAL A 157 -12.82 -5.34 -2.64
N SER A 158 -12.23 -4.31 -3.25
CA SER A 158 -12.48 -3.95 -4.64
C SER A 158 -12.09 -5.06 -5.62
N SER A 159 -10.98 -5.76 -5.37
CA SER A 159 -10.56 -6.89 -6.19
C SER A 159 -11.47 -8.10 -6.03
N TYR A 160 -11.88 -8.43 -4.79
CA TYR A 160 -12.80 -9.54 -4.53
C TYR A 160 -14.17 -9.36 -5.19
N PHE A 161 -14.69 -8.12 -5.20
CA PHE A 161 -15.93 -7.82 -5.92
C PHE A 161 -15.76 -7.87 -7.43
N HIS A 162 -14.61 -7.45 -7.97
CA HIS A 162 -14.36 -7.51 -9.41
C HIS A 162 -14.30 -8.95 -9.93
N ASP A 163 -13.60 -9.84 -9.23
CA ASP A 163 -13.46 -11.25 -9.62
C ASP A 163 -14.79 -12.00 -9.57
N ASN A 164 -15.64 -11.74 -8.58
CA ASN A 164 -16.97 -12.37 -8.48
C ASN A 164 -17.94 -11.87 -9.56
N VAL A 165 -17.87 -10.59 -9.93
CA VAL A 165 -18.70 -10.04 -11.01
C VAL A 165 -18.23 -10.55 -12.38
N LEU A 166 -16.93 -10.64 -12.60
CA LEU A 166 -16.34 -11.24 -13.80
C LEU A 166 -16.64 -12.74 -13.91
N ALA A 167 -16.52 -13.51 -12.83
CA ALA A 167 -16.88 -14.92 -12.82
C ALA A 167 -18.34 -15.14 -13.19
N ASN A 168 -19.25 -14.31 -12.66
CA ASN A 168 -20.67 -14.38 -12.99
C ASN A 168 -20.99 -13.93 -14.43
N LEU A 169 -20.24 -12.97 -14.98
CA LEU A 169 -20.39 -12.53 -16.38
C LEU A 169 -19.81 -13.55 -17.37
N VAL A 170 -18.68 -14.19 -17.05
CA VAL A 170 -18.08 -15.24 -17.88
C VAL A 170 -18.97 -16.48 -17.91
N VAL A 171 -19.56 -16.88 -16.77
CA VAL A 171 -20.55 -17.98 -16.74
C VAL A 171 -21.82 -17.63 -17.54
N ALA A 172 -22.20 -16.36 -17.63
CA ALA A 172 -23.35 -15.92 -18.43
C ALA A 172 -23.07 -15.84 -19.95
N TYR A 173 -21.81 -15.84 -20.38
CA TYR A 173 -21.40 -15.67 -21.79
C TYR A 173 -20.65 -16.87 -22.39
N VAL A 174 -20.47 -17.96 -21.64
CA VAL A 174 -20.00 -19.25 -22.16
C VAL A 174 -21.24 -20.13 -22.42
N PRO A 175 -21.65 -20.35 -23.69
CA PRO A 175 -22.69 -21.32 -24.04
C PRO A 175 -22.26 -22.77 -23.80
#